data_AF-A0A369Q2D1-F1
#
_entry.id   AF-A0A369Q2D1-F1
#
_cell.length_a   1.000
_cell.length_b   1.000
_cell.length_c   1.000
_cell.angle_alpha   90.00
_cell.angle_beta   90.00
_cell.angle_gamma   90.00
#
_symmetry.space_group_name_H-M   'P 1'
#
loop_
_entity.id
_entity.type
_entity.pdbx_description
1 polymer ?
#
loop_
_entity_poly.entity_id
_entity_poly.type
_entity_poly.pdbx_seq_one_letter_code
_entity_poly.pdbx_strand_id
1 'polypeptide(L)'
;MTRVTSEEYAVGHGKPPPEHRFQKGRSGNPKGRPKGSKNRVPQSHTLEFGTQPANQMLMEEVYRPVTLREGDTTIQLPAIQAVFRSMSVKAVKGDRFAQRLIAELVQGIESADRETRTEHMKTMMEYKADAERAIERAPAAGEPEPAIIPHPDDIYLDMVTPKAYILGPQTKDDKREWDRMLARRNNAQGEVSEFANAYRRARKPDKKVWLQEQWHFEQKMYDMLNDGLPPRYRTVLKDRSFADGASQAGMQRKNDWPNER
;
A
#
# COMPACT_ATOMS: atom_id res chain seq x y z
N MET A 1 30.53 -61.90 -37.73
CA MET A 1 29.24 -62.37 -37.17
C MET A 1 28.11 -61.67 -37.90
N THR A 2 27.37 -62.50 -38.63
CA THR A 2 26.23 -62.34 -39.54
C THR A 2 25.34 -61.09 -39.36
N ARG A 3 25.24 -60.28 -40.44
CA ARG A 3 24.19 -59.28 -40.70
C ARG A 3 22.93 -60.01 -41.21
N VAL A 4 21.77 -59.66 -40.66
CA VAL A 4 20.42 -60.04 -41.14
C VAL A 4 19.64 -58.72 -41.29
N THR A 5 19.80 -58.05 -42.44
CA THR A 5 18.86 -57.88 -43.58
C THR A 5 17.65 -56.97 -43.31
N SER A 6 17.60 -55.87 -44.07
CA SER A 6 16.56 -54.84 -44.12
C SER A 6 15.48 -55.17 -45.18
N GLU A 7 14.99 -56.41 -45.19
CA GLU A 7 13.86 -56.89 -45.99
C GLU A 7 12.74 -57.23 -44.98
N GLU A 8 11.49 -56.79 -44.98
CA GLU A 8 10.56 -56.30 -45.99
C GLU A 8 9.58 -55.30 -45.34
N TYR A 9 9.71 -53.98 -45.56
CA TYR A 9 8.66 -53.02 -45.18
C TYR A 9 7.85 -52.63 -46.42
N ALA A 10 6.74 -53.33 -46.69
CA ALA A 10 5.86 -53.04 -47.81
C ALA A 10 5.18 -51.66 -47.63
N VAL A 11 5.67 -50.66 -48.36
CA VAL A 11 5.11 -49.31 -48.43
C VAL A 11 3.79 -49.36 -49.21
N GLY A 12 2.73 -48.79 -48.65
CA GLY A 12 1.39 -48.78 -49.24
C GLY A 12 0.52 -47.67 -48.67
N HIS A 13 -0.72 -47.55 -49.12
CA HIS A 13 -1.62 -46.50 -48.67
C HIS A 13 -1.78 -46.52 -47.13
N GLY A 14 -1.48 -45.41 -46.47
CA GLY A 14 -1.49 -45.29 -44.99
C GLY A 14 -0.28 -45.90 -44.27
N LYS A 15 0.72 -46.42 -44.98
CA LYS A 15 1.96 -47.02 -44.44
C LYS A 15 3.20 -46.32 -44.99
N PRO A 16 3.55 -45.11 -44.51
CA PRO A 16 4.68 -44.34 -45.01
C PRO A 16 6.02 -45.05 -44.67
N PRO A 17 7.04 -44.92 -45.52
CA PRO A 17 8.36 -45.50 -45.28
C PRO A 17 8.92 -45.09 -43.91
N PRO A 18 9.63 -45.97 -43.18
CA PRO A 18 10.15 -45.69 -41.85
C PRO A 18 11.07 -44.46 -41.81
N GLU A 19 11.85 -44.26 -42.87
CA GLU A 19 12.82 -43.16 -43.04
C GLU A 19 12.16 -41.77 -43.08
N HIS A 20 10.89 -41.69 -43.47
CA HIS A 20 10.15 -40.43 -43.61
C HIS A 20 9.14 -40.17 -42.47
N ARG A 21 9.13 -41.01 -41.43
CA ARG A 21 8.24 -40.81 -40.27
C ARG A 21 8.81 -39.75 -39.34
N PHE A 22 7.95 -38.86 -38.86
CA PHE A 22 8.32 -37.95 -37.79
C PHE A 22 8.62 -38.73 -36.50
N GLN A 23 9.73 -38.39 -35.84
CA GLN A 23 10.09 -39.00 -34.56
C GLN A 23 9.09 -38.60 -33.48
N LYS A 24 8.65 -39.57 -32.66
CA LYS A 24 7.74 -39.31 -31.54
C LYS A 24 8.36 -38.26 -30.60
N GLY A 25 7.68 -37.12 -30.43
CA GLY A 25 8.15 -36.01 -29.59
C GLY A 25 8.86 -34.88 -30.34
N ARG A 26 9.18 -35.04 -31.63
CA ARG A 26 9.78 -34.00 -32.46
C ARG A 26 8.77 -33.54 -33.52
N SER A 27 8.39 -32.26 -33.47
CA SER A 27 7.50 -31.67 -34.49
C SER A 27 8.18 -31.71 -35.86
N GLY A 28 7.45 -32.17 -36.88
CA GLY A 28 7.89 -32.14 -38.28
C GLY A 28 8.04 -30.73 -38.85
N ASN A 29 7.45 -29.74 -38.18
CA ASN A 29 7.64 -28.32 -38.47
C ASN A 29 8.31 -27.64 -37.26
N PRO A 30 9.65 -27.53 -37.23
CA PRO A 30 10.38 -26.87 -36.14
C PRO A 30 10.08 -25.36 -36.04
N LYS A 31 9.67 -24.73 -37.15
CA LYS A 31 9.19 -23.33 -37.17
C LYS A 31 7.68 -23.23 -36.88
N GLY A 32 7.02 -24.36 -36.65
CA GLY A 32 5.62 -24.42 -36.28
C GLY A 32 5.39 -23.89 -34.87
N ARG A 33 4.12 -23.65 -34.54
CA ARG A 33 3.72 -23.12 -33.24
C ARG A 33 4.12 -24.10 -32.11
N PRO A 34 4.84 -23.64 -31.06
CA PRO A 34 5.21 -24.49 -29.93
C PRO A 34 3.99 -25.04 -29.18
N LYS A 35 4.08 -26.31 -28.76
CA LYS A 35 3.05 -26.95 -27.93
C LYS A 35 3.01 -26.24 -26.56
N GLY A 36 1.86 -25.65 -26.19
CA GLY A 36 1.67 -24.96 -24.90
C GLY A 36 1.63 -23.43 -24.93
N SER A 37 1.58 -22.79 -26.11
CA SER A 37 1.39 -21.33 -26.19
C SER A 37 0.10 -20.90 -25.47
N LYS A 38 0.22 -19.95 -24.54
CA LYS A 38 -0.85 -19.52 -23.60
C LYS A 38 -1.99 -18.69 -24.24
N ASN A 39 -1.97 -18.43 -25.54
CA ASN A 39 -3.04 -17.70 -26.25
C ASN A 39 -4.31 -18.57 -26.47
N ARG A 40 -4.70 -19.38 -25.49
CA ARG A 40 -5.96 -20.11 -25.51
C ARG A 40 -6.71 -19.71 -24.25
N VAL A 41 -7.83 -19.03 -24.44
CA VAL A 41 -8.79 -18.76 -23.36
C VAL A 41 -9.14 -20.09 -22.70
N PRO A 42 -8.83 -20.31 -21.41
CA PRO A 42 -9.29 -21.48 -20.72
C PRO A 42 -10.82 -21.45 -20.71
N GLN A 43 -11.46 -22.51 -21.20
CA GLN A 43 -12.93 -22.67 -21.20
C GLN A 43 -13.53 -22.71 -19.78
N SER A 44 -12.70 -22.69 -18.72
CA SER A 44 -13.12 -22.86 -17.33
C SER A 44 -13.47 -21.56 -16.57
N HIS A 45 -13.32 -20.38 -17.17
CA HIS A 45 -13.58 -19.10 -16.48
C HIS A 45 -14.93 -18.44 -16.82
N THR A 46 -15.76 -19.08 -17.64
CA THR A 46 -16.91 -18.42 -18.27
C THR A 46 -18.18 -18.30 -17.42
N LEU A 47 -18.25 -18.77 -16.17
CA LEU A 47 -19.52 -18.86 -15.44
C LEU A 47 -19.43 -18.62 -13.92
N GLU A 48 -18.53 -17.77 -13.43
CA GLU A 48 -18.64 -17.24 -12.05
C GLU A 48 -19.33 -15.87 -12.08
N PHE A 49 -20.29 -15.65 -11.19
CA PHE A 49 -20.97 -14.36 -11.07
C PHE A 49 -19.93 -13.28 -10.71
N GLY A 50 -19.72 -12.31 -11.60
CA GLY A 50 -18.70 -11.27 -11.43
C GLY A 50 -17.35 -11.54 -12.11
N THR A 51 -17.15 -12.67 -12.81
CA THR A 51 -15.98 -12.78 -13.68
C THR A 51 -16.19 -11.90 -14.92
N GLN A 52 -15.28 -10.96 -15.14
CA GLN A 52 -15.19 -10.19 -16.37
C GLN A 52 -14.04 -10.74 -17.22
N PRO A 53 -14.16 -11.94 -17.84
CA PRO A 53 -13.05 -12.61 -18.50
C PRO A 53 -12.47 -11.81 -19.67
N ALA A 54 -13.31 -11.04 -20.38
CA ALA A 54 -12.84 -10.10 -21.40
C ALA A 54 -11.98 -8.98 -20.79
N ASN A 55 -12.38 -8.47 -19.61
CA ASN A 55 -11.65 -7.43 -18.92
C ASN A 55 -10.31 -7.96 -18.38
N GLN A 56 -10.28 -9.20 -17.89
CA GLN A 56 -9.02 -9.85 -17.49
C GLN A 56 -8.06 -10.01 -18.68
N MET A 57 -8.52 -10.54 -19.81
CA MET A 57 -7.67 -10.69 -21.01
C MET A 57 -7.16 -9.33 -21.51
N LEU A 58 -8.02 -8.31 -21.47
CA LEU A 58 -7.63 -6.94 -21.79
C LEU A 58 -6.53 -6.47 -20.84
N MET A 59 -6.72 -6.57 -19.53
CA MET A 59 -5.71 -6.16 -18.54
C MET A 59 -4.38 -6.89 -18.75
N GLU A 60 -4.40 -8.21 -18.98
CA GLU A 60 -3.20 -8.99 -19.27
C GLU A 60 -2.43 -8.46 -20.49
N GLU A 61 -3.14 -8.12 -21.57
CA GLU A 61 -2.50 -7.58 -22.78
C GLU A 61 -2.00 -6.15 -22.57
N VAL A 62 -2.79 -5.32 -21.88
CA VAL A 62 -2.55 -3.90 -21.63
C VAL A 62 -1.33 -3.70 -20.72
N TYR A 63 -1.10 -4.62 -19.76
CA TYR A 63 0.08 -4.60 -18.88
C TYR A 63 1.29 -5.41 -19.41
N ARG A 64 1.14 -6.11 -20.55
CA ARG A 64 2.24 -6.87 -21.15
C ARG A 64 3.37 -5.91 -21.59
N PRO A 65 4.66 -6.24 -21.30
CA PRO A 65 5.76 -5.43 -21.79
C PRO A 65 5.86 -5.52 -23.32
N VAL A 66 5.94 -4.36 -23.95
CA VAL A 66 6.21 -4.20 -25.38
C VAL A 66 7.49 -3.37 -25.57
N THR A 67 8.16 -3.62 -26.68
CA THR A 67 9.38 -2.90 -27.04
C THR A 67 9.00 -1.70 -27.89
N LEU A 68 9.26 -0.48 -27.39
CA LEU A 68 9.05 0.78 -28.11
C LEU A 68 10.42 1.38 -28.49
N ARG A 69 10.57 1.79 -29.76
CA ARG A 69 11.76 2.51 -30.23
C ARG A 69 11.49 4.01 -30.24
N GLU A 70 12.28 4.76 -29.47
CA GLU A 70 12.26 6.22 -29.44
C GLU A 70 13.60 6.75 -29.93
N GLY A 71 13.64 7.19 -31.20
CA GLY A 71 14.87 7.59 -31.86
C GLY A 71 15.88 6.44 -31.92
N ASP A 72 17.01 6.63 -31.25
CA ASP A 72 18.11 5.65 -31.19
C ASP A 72 18.00 4.68 -30.01
N THR A 73 17.11 4.93 -29.06
CA THR A 73 16.98 4.10 -27.85
C THR A 73 15.77 3.17 -27.97
N THR A 74 15.94 1.93 -27.50
CA THR A 74 14.87 0.95 -27.40
C THR A 74 14.53 0.71 -25.94
N ILE A 75 13.28 0.95 -25.54
CA ILE A 75 12.80 0.82 -24.17
C ILE A 75 11.69 -0.22 -24.08
N GLN A 76 11.67 -1.01 -23.00
CA GLN A 76 10.57 -1.92 -22.70
C GLN A 76 9.64 -1.29 -21.66
N LEU A 77 8.35 -1.26 -21.97
CA LEU A 77 7.31 -0.74 -21.09
C LEU A 77 5.97 -1.43 -21.35
N PRO A 78 5.02 -1.41 -20.40
CA PRO A 78 3.67 -1.93 -20.62
C PRO A 78 3.01 -1.36 -21.89
N ALA A 79 2.25 -2.18 -22.61
CA ALA A 79 1.55 -1.80 -23.84
C ALA A 79 0.72 -0.52 -23.68
N ILE A 80 -0.01 -0.40 -22.57
CA ILE A 80 -0.81 0.78 -22.26
C ILE A 80 0.01 2.06 -22.19
N GLN A 81 1.18 1.97 -21.56
CA GLN A 81 2.07 3.11 -21.39
C GLN A 81 2.66 3.51 -22.75
N ALA A 82 2.92 2.55 -23.64
CA ALA A 82 3.42 2.84 -24.99
C ALA A 82 2.36 3.53 -25.84
N VAL A 83 1.10 3.08 -25.74
CA VAL A 83 -0.05 3.73 -26.40
C VAL A 83 -0.20 5.16 -25.89
N PHE A 84 -0.26 5.39 -24.57
CA PHE A 84 -0.37 6.72 -23.99
C PHE A 84 0.77 7.65 -24.40
N ARG A 85 2.01 7.15 -24.45
CA ARG A 85 3.17 7.95 -24.85
C ARG A 85 3.09 8.36 -26.32
N SER A 86 2.80 7.42 -27.20
CA SER A 86 2.63 7.71 -28.63
C SER A 86 1.46 8.66 -28.91
N MET A 87 0.35 8.51 -28.18
CA MET A 87 -0.81 9.39 -28.24
C MET A 87 -0.47 10.80 -27.75
N SER A 88 0.27 10.92 -26.65
CA SER A 88 0.75 12.20 -26.11
C SER A 88 1.63 12.94 -27.11
N VAL A 89 2.57 12.23 -27.76
CA VAL A 89 3.43 12.82 -28.81
C VAL A 89 2.59 13.33 -29.99
N LYS A 90 1.55 12.59 -30.41
CA LYS A 90 0.64 13.05 -31.47
C LYS A 90 -0.18 14.28 -31.06
N ALA A 91 -0.71 14.28 -29.83
CA ALA A 91 -1.47 15.40 -29.30
C ALA A 91 -0.64 16.70 -29.21
N VAL A 92 0.62 16.60 -28.75
CA VAL A 92 1.57 17.72 -28.73
C VAL A 92 1.86 18.25 -30.13
N LYS A 93 1.90 17.36 -31.14
CA LYS A 93 2.09 17.73 -32.55
C LYS A 93 0.84 18.32 -33.24
N GLY A 94 -0.27 18.51 -32.52
CA GLY A 94 -1.47 19.18 -33.04
C GLY A 94 -2.55 18.24 -33.57
N ASP A 95 -2.45 16.93 -33.36
CA ASP A 95 -3.53 15.99 -33.72
C ASP A 95 -4.77 16.25 -32.84
N ARG A 96 -5.83 16.80 -33.45
CA ARG A 96 -7.06 17.19 -32.75
C ARG A 96 -7.78 16.00 -32.12
N PHE A 97 -7.72 14.81 -32.72
CA PHE A 97 -8.36 13.62 -32.16
C PHE A 97 -7.60 13.13 -30.92
N ALA A 98 -6.26 13.10 -30.99
CA ALA A 98 -5.42 12.73 -29.84
C ALA A 98 -5.56 13.74 -28.68
N GLN A 99 -5.62 15.05 -28.98
CA GLN A 99 -5.86 16.09 -27.98
C GLN A 99 -7.22 15.92 -27.29
N ARG A 100 -8.28 15.68 -28.07
CA ARG A 100 -9.63 15.46 -27.53
C ARG A 100 -9.70 14.23 -26.65
N LEU A 101 -9.15 13.09 -27.10
CA LEU A 101 -9.16 11.85 -26.33
C LEU A 101 -8.40 11.99 -25.01
N ILE A 102 -7.23 12.64 -25.00
CA ILE A 102 -6.49 12.91 -23.76
C ILE A 102 -7.31 13.80 -22.83
N ALA A 103 -7.92 14.88 -23.33
CA ALA A 103 -8.74 15.76 -22.53
C ALA A 103 -9.93 15.03 -21.90
N GLU A 104 -10.63 14.17 -22.66
CA GLU A 104 -11.74 13.35 -22.17
C GLU A 104 -11.28 12.36 -21.08
N LEU A 105 -10.13 11.69 -21.27
CA LEU A 105 -9.58 10.77 -20.28
C LEU A 105 -9.15 11.47 -19.00
N VAL A 106 -8.48 12.63 -19.11
CA VAL A 106 -8.07 13.43 -17.94
C VAL A 106 -9.29 13.92 -17.18
N GLN A 107 -10.29 14.47 -17.89
CA GLN A 107 -11.54 14.90 -17.27
C GLN A 107 -12.26 13.76 -16.54
N GLY A 108 -12.31 12.56 -17.15
CA GLY A 108 -12.92 11.38 -16.54
C GLY A 108 -12.18 10.90 -15.29
N ILE A 109 -10.85 10.91 -15.30
CA ILE A 109 -10.03 10.54 -14.13
C ILE A 109 -10.23 11.56 -13.01
N GLU A 110 -10.15 12.85 -13.32
CA GLU A 110 -10.32 13.92 -12.33
C GLU A 110 -11.74 13.96 -11.76
N SER A 111 -12.77 13.70 -12.57
CA SER A 111 -14.14 13.64 -12.08
C SER A 111 -14.36 12.44 -11.17
N ALA A 112 -13.86 11.26 -11.54
CA ALA A 112 -13.98 10.06 -10.72
C ALA A 112 -13.22 10.18 -9.39
N ASP A 113 -12.00 10.76 -9.40
CA ASP A 113 -11.24 11.03 -8.18
C ASP A 113 -11.96 12.07 -7.31
N ARG A 114 -12.50 13.14 -7.91
CA ARG A 114 -13.29 14.15 -7.17
C ARG A 114 -14.55 13.56 -6.55
N GLU A 115 -15.28 12.74 -7.30
CA GLU A 115 -16.50 12.07 -6.82
C GLU A 115 -16.17 11.13 -5.66
N THR A 116 -15.17 10.26 -5.82
CA THR A 116 -14.69 9.35 -4.78
C THR A 116 -14.29 10.11 -3.51
N ARG A 117 -13.54 11.21 -3.64
CA ARG A 117 -13.12 12.04 -2.50
C ARG A 117 -14.29 12.72 -1.82
N THR A 118 -15.24 13.23 -2.60
CA THR A 118 -16.44 13.90 -2.09
C THR A 118 -17.34 12.92 -1.34
N GLU A 119 -17.54 11.72 -1.89
CA GLU A 119 -18.31 10.64 -1.27
C GLU A 119 -17.64 10.17 0.04
N HIS A 120 -16.33 9.97 0.01
CA HIS A 120 -15.57 9.60 1.20
C HIS A 120 -15.67 10.70 2.28
N MET A 121 -15.46 11.96 1.92
CA MET A 121 -15.61 13.11 2.82
C MET A 121 -17.02 13.15 3.45
N LYS A 122 -18.06 13.03 2.63
CA LYS A 122 -19.45 13.01 3.09
C LYS A 122 -19.69 11.88 4.08
N THR A 123 -19.24 10.67 3.75
CA THR A 123 -19.36 9.50 4.64
C THR A 123 -18.69 9.74 5.98
N MET A 124 -17.48 10.31 5.98
CA MET A 124 -16.74 10.62 7.21
C MET A 124 -17.37 11.75 8.02
N MET A 125 -17.95 12.76 7.37
CA MET A 125 -18.73 13.82 8.01
C MET A 125 -19.98 13.27 8.71
N GLU A 126 -20.74 12.44 8.01
CA GLU A 126 -21.95 11.79 8.55
C GLU A 126 -21.60 10.90 9.73
N TYR A 127 -20.59 10.04 9.57
CA TYR A 127 -20.08 9.19 10.65
C TYR A 127 -19.65 10.00 11.87
N LYS A 128 -18.85 11.06 11.68
CA LYS A 128 -18.36 11.92 12.77
C LYS A 128 -19.53 12.54 13.54
N ALA A 129 -20.50 13.12 12.82
CA ALA A 129 -21.66 13.76 13.42
C ALA A 129 -22.58 12.75 14.15
N ASP A 130 -22.73 11.53 13.63
CA ASP A 130 -23.50 10.47 14.30
C ASP A 130 -22.78 9.96 15.56
N ALA A 131 -21.47 9.79 15.49
CA ALA A 131 -20.65 9.34 16.62
C ALA A 131 -20.64 10.37 17.76
N GLU A 132 -20.47 11.66 17.46
CA GLU A 132 -20.55 12.75 18.44
C GLU A 132 -21.92 12.75 19.14
N ARG A 133 -23.01 12.67 18.37
CA ARG A 133 -24.37 12.57 18.92
C ARG A 133 -24.58 11.34 19.80
N ALA A 134 -23.95 10.21 19.50
CA ALA A 134 -24.03 9.01 20.32
C ALA A 134 -23.28 9.17 21.65
N ILE A 135 -22.09 9.78 21.62
CA ILE A 135 -21.29 10.08 22.82
C ILE A 135 -22.02 11.08 23.72
N GLU A 136 -22.60 12.14 23.16
CA GLU A 136 -23.35 13.15 23.94
C GLU A 136 -24.61 12.60 24.61
N ARG A 137 -25.27 11.61 24.00
CA ARG A 137 -26.51 11.02 24.55
C ARG A 137 -26.26 10.05 25.70
N ALA A 138 -25.12 9.35 25.72
CA ALA A 138 -24.84 8.31 26.71
C ALA A 138 -24.88 8.82 28.17
N PRO A 139 -24.24 9.97 28.52
CA PRO A 139 -24.33 10.54 29.86
C PRO A 139 -25.76 10.92 30.27
N ALA A 140 -26.54 11.46 29.33
CA ALA A 140 -27.93 11.86 29.58
C ALA A 140 -28.86 10.66 29.82
N ALA A 141 -28.53 9.50 29.23
CA ALA A 141 -29.24 8.24 29.43
C ALA A 141 -28.73 7.43 30.64
N GLY A 142 -27.63 7.85 31.29
CA GLY A 142 -26.96 7.08 32.33
C GLY A 142 -26.26 5.81 31.81
N GLU A 143 -25.98 5.76 30.51
CA GLU A 143 -25.31 4.64 29.84
C GLU A 143 -23.78 4.87 29.79
N PRO A 144 -22.98 3.80 29.73
CA PRO A 144 -21.54 3.94 29.51
C PRO A 144 -21.27 4.57 28.13
N GLU A 145 -20.24 5.40 28.07
CA GLU A 145 -19.82 6.03 26.81
C GLU A 145 -19.51 4.96 25.75
N PRO A 146 -20.07 5.07 24.54
CA PRO A 146 -19.89 4.07 23.51
C PRO A 146 -18.44 4.05 23.02
N ALA A 147 -17.82 2.88 23.01
CA ALA A 147 -16.47 2.67 22.48
C ALA A 147 -16.46 2.63 20.94
N ILE A 148 -16.75 3.79 20.32
CA ILE A 148 -16.83 3.97 18.87
C ILE A 148 -15.42 3.98 18.27
N ILE A 149 -15.22 3.20 17.20
CA ILE A 149 -13.95 3.11 16.47
C ILE A 149 -14.27 3.26 14.96
N PRO A 150 -13.60 4.19 14.25
CA PRO A 150 -12.70 5.22 14.78
C PRO A 150 -13.43 6.25 15.66
N HIS A 151 -12.72 6.87 16.60
CA HIS A 151 -13.32 7.92 17.44
C HIS A 151 -13.57 9.21 16.62
N PRO A 152 -14.65 9.98 16.85
CA PRO A 152 -14.93 11.20 16.08
C PRO A 152 -13.81 12.25 16.09
N ASP A 153 -13.17 12.52 17.23
CA ASP A 153 -12.00 13.40 17.32
C ASP A 153 -10.76 12.91 16.56
N ASP A 154 -10.68 11.63 16.20
CA ASP A 154 -9.59 11.12 15.36
C ASP A 154 -9.85 11.43 13.88
N ILE A 155 -11.04 11.93 13.53
CA ILE A 155 -11.40 12.25 12.15
C ILE A 155 -11.09 13.71 11.88
N TYR A 156 -10.09 13.92 11.01
CA TYR A 156 -9.70 15.22 10.48
C TYR A 156 -10.26 15.41 9.07
N LEU A 157 -10.97 16.52 8.86
CA LEU A 157 -11.62 16.87 7.60
C LEU A 157 -10.97 18.13 7.04
N ASP A 158 -10.23 17.97 5.94
CA ASP A 158 -9.71 19.10 5.18
C ASP A 158 -10.77 19.56 4.17
N MET A 159 -11.42 20.68 4.52
CA MET A 159 -12.47 21.29 3.71
C MET A 159 -11.93 22.01 2.46
N VAL A 160 -10.62 22.25 2.37
CA VAL A 160 -9.97 22.91 1.24
C VAL A 160 -9.62 21.88 0.16
N THR A 161 -9.05 20.73 0.53
CA THR A 161 -8.62 19.70 -0.43
C THR A 161 -9.57 18.50 -0.59
N PRO A 162 -10.87 18.71 -0.31
CA PRO A 162 -11.86 17.71 0.15
C PRO A 162 -11.29 16.33 0.49
N LYS A 163 -10.50 16.24 1.56
CA LYS A 163 -9.93 14.97 2.04
C LYS A 163 -10.26 14.73 3.50
N ALA A 164 -10.73 13.52 3.79
CA ALA A 164 -10.90 13.05 5.15
C ALA A 164 -9.73 12.14 5.54
N TYR A 165 -9.28 12.26 6.78
CA TYR A 165 -8.17 11.52 7.36
C TYR A 165 -8.57 10.96 8.71
N ILE A 166 -8.11 9.73 9.01
CA ILE A 166 -8.28 9.10 10.32
C ILE A 166 -6.92 9.10 11.03
N LEU A 167 -6.82 9.89 12.09
CA LEU A 167 -5.63 10.15 12.91
C LEU A 167 -5.66 9.30 14.18
N GLY A 168 -5.97 8.02 14.02
CA GLY A 168 -6.15 7.12 15.15
C GLY A 168 -6.47 5.69 14.71
N PRO A 169 -6.81 4.81 15.66
CA PRO A 169 -7.13 3.42 15.37
C PRO A 169 -8.40 3.30 14.54
N GLN A 170 -8.37 2.47 13.49
CA GLN A 170 -9.49 2.24 12.58
C GLN A 170 -10.23 0.93 12.89
N THR A 171 -9.52 -0.04 13.47
CA THR A 171 -10.08 -1.32 13.87
C THR A 171 -9.93 -1.57 15.38
N LYS A 172 -10.64 -2.58 15.89
CA LYS A 172 -10.51 -3.03 17.29
C LYS A 172 -9.10 -3.54 17.60
N ASP A 173 -8.46 -4.20 16.63
CA ASP A 173 -7.09 -4.70 16.82
C ASP A 173 -6.08 -3.56 16.80
N ASP A 174 -6.24 -2.58 15.90
CA ASP A 174 -5.44 -1.35 15.91
C ASP A 174 -5.57 -0.62 17.24
N LYS A 175 -6.80 -0.52 17.77
CA LYS A 175 -7.06 0.12 19.07
C LYS A 175 -6.29 -0.57 20.19
N ARG A 176 -6.24 -1.90 20.21
CA ARG A 176 -5.46 -2.65 21.22
C ARG A 176 -3.97 -2.36 21.12
N GLU A 177 -3.42 -2.33 19.92
CA GLU A 177 -2.01 -2.00 19.71
C GLU A 177 -1.72 -0.55 20.10
N TRP A 178 -2.60 0.36 19.70
CA TRP A 178 -2.56 1.78 20.05
C TRP A 178 -2.55 1.99 21.56
N ASP A 179 -3.43 1.30 22.29
CA ASP A 179 -3.51 1.40 23.75
C ASP A 179 -2.26 0.83 24.43
N ARG A 180 -1.67 -0.26 23.92
CA ARG A 180 -0.37 -0.77 24.42
C ARG A 180 0.76 0.25 24.21
N MET A 181 0.79 0.90 23.05
CA MET A 181 1.77 1.94 22.75
C MET A 181 1.61 3.13 23.70
N LEU A 182 0.38 3.63 23.90
CA LEU A 182 0.09 4.71 24.85
C LEU A 182 0.46 4.32 26.29
N ALA A 183 0.19 3.07 26.67
CA ALA A 183 0.59 2.54 27.98
C ALA A 183 2.11 2.51 28.14
N ARG A 184 2.87 2.05 27.14
CA ARG A 184 4.34 2.07 27.18
C ARG A 184 4.88 3.48 27.32
N ARG A 185 4.34 4.45 26.57
CA ARG A 185 4.72 5.87 26.70
C ARG A 185 4.41 6.39 28.10
N ASN A 186 3.25 6.09 28.67
CA ASN A 186 2.90 6.50 30.03
C ASN A 186 3.82 5.87 31.08
N ASN A 187 4.20 4.60 30.90
CA ASN A 187 5.17 3.93 31.76
C ASN A 187 6.54 4.62 31.66
N ALA A 188 6.99 4.97 30.45
CA ALA A 188 8.24 5.72 30.25
C ALA A 188 8.23 7.06 31.02
N GLN A 189 7.10 7.78 31.01
CA GLN A 189 6.95 8.99 31.83
C GLN A 189 7.10 8.70 33.34
N GLY A 190 6.52 7.60 33.82
CA GLY A 190 6.67 7.16 35.21
C GLY A 190 8.14 6.91 35.56
N GLU A 191 8.81 6.11 34.74
CA GLU A 191 10.23 5.75 34.91
C GLU A 191 11.15 6.98 34.84
N VAL A 192 10.90 7.91 33.91
CA VAL A 192 11.59 9.22 33.86
C VAL A 192 11.48 9.96 35.18
N SER A 193 10.28 10.03 35.75
CA SER A 193 10.03 10.74 37.01
C SER A 193 10.72 10.03 38.19
N GLU A 194 10.71 8.71 38.19
CA GLU A 194 11.40 7.88 39.20
C GLU A 194 12.92 8.08 39.14
N PHE A 195 13.52 7.97 37.95
CA PHE A 195 14.96 8.15 37.76
C PHE A 195 15.39 9.59 38.06
N ALA A 196 14.62 10.60 37.65
CA ALA A 196 14.89 11.99 37.99
C ALA A 196 14.89 12.21 39.52
N ASN A 197 13.89 11.67 40.23
CA ASN A 197 13.82 11.77 41.68
C ASN A 197 14.94 10.99 42.38
N ALA A 198 15.28 9.80 41.89
CA ALA A 198 16.40 9.00 42.41
C ALA A 198 17.74 9.71 42.18
N TYR A 199 17.95 10.33 41.02
CA TYR A 199 19.15 11.10 40.69
C TYR A 199 19.33 12.30 41.63
N ARG A 200 18.24 13.04 41.90
CA ARG A 200 18.23 14.15 42.87
C ARG A 200 18.63 13.72 44.28
N ARG A 201 18.21 12.52 44.70
CA ARG A 201 18.49 11.97 46.05
C ARG A 201 19.85 11.27 46.16
N ALA A 202 20.41 10.81 45.06
CA ALA A 202 21.67 10.07 45.06
C ALA A 202 22.84 10.94 45.50
N ARG A 203 23.71 10.39 46.36
CA ARG A 203 24.93 11.06 46.84
C ARG A 203 26.22 10.51 46.23
N LYS A 204 26.22 9.23 45.82
CA LYS A 204 27.39 8.57 45.24
C LYS A 204 27.54 8.94 43.75
N PRO A 205 28.73 9.36 43.27
CA PRO A 205 28.97 9.73 41.88
C PRO A 205 28.62 8.63 40.88
N ASP A 206 29.11 7.40 41.08
CA ASP A 206 28.89 6.30 40.13
C ASP A 206 27.39 5.97 39.97
N LYS A 207 26.64 6.03 41.08
CA LYS A 207 25.19 5.84 41.06
C LYS A 207 24.47 6.95 40.30
N LYS A 208 24.96 8.20 40.39
CA LYS A 208 24.39 9.31 39.61
C LYS A 208 24.58 9.12 38.12
N VAL A 209 25.76 8.67 37.69
CA VAL A 209 26.04 8.42 36.27
C VAL A 209 25.07 7.37 35.72
N TRP A 210 24.95 6.22 36.39
CA TRP A 210 24.02 5.17 35.98
C TRP A 210 22.55 5.66 35.95
N LEU A 211 22.11 6.39 36.98
CA LEU A 211 20.75 6.94 37.04
C LEU A 211 20.49 7.95 35.92
N GLN A 212 21.50 8.74 35.54
CA GLN A 212 21.39 9.70 34.45
C GLN A 212 21.26 8.99 33.10
N GLU A 213 22.04 7.93 32.87
CA GLU A 213 21.91 7.10 31.65
C GLU A 213 20.52 6.48 31.54
N GLN A 214 19.98 5.90 32.62
CA GLN A 214 18.62 5.33 32.62
C GLN A 214 17.55 6.41 32.41
N TRP A 215 17.71 7.57 33.04
CA TRP A 215 16.82 8.71 32.85
C TRP A 215 16.79 9.16 31.39
N HIS A 216 17.96 9.28 30.75
CA HIS A 216 18.09 9.68 29.35
C HIS A 216 17.50 8.62 28.41
N PHE A 217 17.70 7.34 28.71
CA PHE A 217 17.15 6.23 27.94
C PHE A 217 15.61 6.27 27.93
N GLU A 218 14.98 6.36 29.10
CA GLU A 218 13.52 6.38 29.18
C GLU A 218 12.91 7.67 28.61
N GLN A 219 13.61 8.80 28.76
CA GLN A 219 13.22 10.04 28.11
C GLN A 219 13.24 9.92 26.58
N LYS A 220 14.25 9.26 26.02
CA LYS A 220 14.31 8.99 24.57
C LYS A 220 13.20 8.06 24.11
N MET A 221 12.90 7.03 24.89
CA MET A 221 11.78 6.12 24.61
C MET A 221 10.44 6.86 24.62
N TYR A 222 10.22 7.73 25.62
CA TYR A 222 9.03 8.58 25.66
C TYR A 222 8.94 9.47 24.43
N ASP A 223 10.00 10.19 24.09
CA ASP A 223 10.02 11.13 22.96
C ASP A 223 9.77 10.40 21.63
N MET A 224 10.38 9.24 21.43
CA MET A 224 10.19 8.44 20.21
C MET A 224 8.73 8.01 20.02
N LEU A 225 8.07 7.58 21.10
CA LEU A 225 6.67 7.18 21.04
C LEU A 225 5.76 8.40 20.91
N ASN A 226 6.01 9.46 21.68
CA ASN A 226 5.14 10.63 21.75
C ASN A 226 5.22 11.49 20.47
N ASP A 227 6.40 11.68 19.89
CA ASP A 227 6.58 12.49 18.68
C ASP A 227 5.88 11.87 17.46
N GLY A 228 5.79 10.53 17.42
CA GLY A 228 5.10 9.80 16.35
C GLY A 228 3.57 9.87 16.44
N LEU A 229 3.00 10.22 17.59
CA LEU A 229 1.56 10.28 17.79
C LEU A 229 0.93 11.52 17.10
N PRO A 230 -0.36 11.47 16.75
CA PRO A 230 -1.12 12.65 16.35
C PRO A 230 -1.28 13.63 17.51
N PRO A 231 -1.52 14.93 17.24
CA PRO A 231 -1.60 15.98 18.26
C PRO A 231 -2.53 15.66 19.45
N ARG A 232 -3.69 15.05 19.18
CA ARG A 232 -4.67 14.64 20.19
C ARG A 232 -4.07 13.75 21.29
N TYR A 233 -3.14 12.88 20.90
CA TYR A 233 -2.56 11.88 21.81
C TYR A 233 -1.23 12.32 22.40
N ARG A 234 -0.60 13.39 21.91
CA ARG A 234 0.69 13.86 22.45
C ARG A 234 0.52 14.42 23.86
N THR A 235 1.46 14.10 24.73
CA THR A 235 1.54 14.69 26.07
C THR A 235 2.89 15.37 26.28
N VAL A 236 2.98 16.20 27.33
CA VAL A 236 4.23 16.87 27.71
C VAL A 236 4.96 16.02 28.74
N LEU A 237 6.24 15.73 28.47
CA LEU A 237 7.09 14.99 29.40
C LEU A 237 7.37 15.82 30.66
N LYS A 238 7.04 15.28 31.84
CA LYS A 238 7.44 15.81 33.15
C LYS A 238 8.82 15.29 33.56
N ASP A 239 9.51 16.05 34.41
CA ASP A 239 10.85 15.70 34.93
C ASP A 239 11.87 15.42 33.82
N ARG A 240 11.84 16.21 32.75
CA ARG A 240 12.79 16.12 31.64
C ARG A 240 14.22 16.48 32.09
N SER A 241 15.19 15.68 31.66
CA SER A 241 16.61 16.01 31.73
C SER A 241 16.98 16.94 30.57
N PHE A 242 17.71 18.00 30.89
CA PHE A 242 18.30 18.94 29.92
C PHE A 242 19.83 18.85 29.88
N ALA A 243 20.40 17.80 30.47
CA ALA A 243 21.84 17.55 30.43
C ALA A 243 22.28 17.11 29.03
N ASP A 244 23.57 17.28 28.73
CA ASP A 244 24.15 16.82 27.47
C ASP A 244 23.87 15.33 27.24
N GLY A 245 23.44 14.99 26.01
CA GLY A 245 23.04 13.64 25.63
C GLY A 245 21.56 13.30 25.81
N ALA A 246 20.79 14.14 26.52
CA ALA A 246 19.35 13.93 26.68
C ALA A 246 18.57 14.25 25.39
N SER A 247 17.55 13.44 25.06
CA SER A 247 16.68 13.72 23.90
C SER A 247 15.79 14.94 24.13
N GLN A 248 15.36 15.58 23.05
CA GLN A 248 14.44 16.71 23.10
C GLN A 248 13.13 16.36 22.40
N ALA A 249 12.04 16.96 22.88
CA ALA A 249 10.72 16.83 22.29
C ALA A 249 10.74 17.28 20.82
N GLY A 250 10.14 16.49 19.95
CA GLY A 250 10.02 16.77 18.54
C GLY A 250 11.27 16.54 17.69
N MET A 251 12.38 16.07 18.29
CA MET A 251 13.61 15.74 17.56
C MET A 251 13.63 14.29 17.06
N GLN A 252 12.68 13.45 17.49
CA GLN A 252 12.58 12.08 16.99
C GLN A 252 11.82 12.04 15.66
N ARG A 253 11.88 10.90 14.94
CA ARG A 253 11.17 10.72 13.68
C ARG A 253 9.67 10.93 13.91
N LYS A 254 9.15 12.04 13.38
CA LYS A 254 7.71 12.35 13.39
C LYS A 254 7.00 11.67 12.24
N ASN A 255 5.79 11.21 12.52
CA ASN A 255 4.83 10.94 11.46
C ASN A 255 4.31 12.27 10.92
N ASP A 256 4.12 12.33 9.62
CA ASP A 256 3.63 13.52 8.94
C ASP A 256 2.10 13.52 8.98
N TRP A 257 1.55 14.21 9.97
CA TRP A 257 0.11 14.24 10.20
C TRP A 257 -0.53 15.39 9.43
N PRO A 258 -1.63 15.14 8.68
CA PRO A 258 -2.31 16.15 7.86
C PRO A 258 -2.80 17.40 8.60
N ASN A 259 -3.04 17.31 9.91
CA ASN A 259 -3.52 18.42 10.74
C ASN A 259 -2.40 19.28 11.35
N GLU A 260 -1.14 19.01 11.01
CA GLU A 260 0.03 19.77 11.47
C GLU A 260 0.66 20.66 10.38
N ARG A 261 0.11 20.62 9.16
CA ARG A 261 0.61 21.35 7.99
C ARG A 261 -0.12 22.66 7.75
#